data_AF-A0A4R5AEM5-F1
#
_entry.id   AF-A0A4R5AEM5-F1
#
_cell.length_a   1.000
_cell.length_b   1.000
_cell.length_c   1.000
_cell.angle_alpha   90.00
_cell.angle_beta   90.00
_cell.angle_gamma   90.00
#
_symmetry.space_group_name_H-M   'P 1'
#
loop_
_entity.id
_entity.type
_entity.pdbx_description
1 polymer ?
#
loop_
_entity_poly.entity_id
_entity_poly.type
_entity_poly.pdbx_seq_one_letter_code
_entity_poly.pdbx_strand_id
1 'polypeptide(L)'
;MTPPSENFREYFGSGLGLADELPESYVEACEEVPELLADDEDGSYRAFRDELAQHIRDSSYPPHRTADSQWITDEWLRNVWYDAFGPEPPPGDPFPVPREDWGHRRRTPFMLYAIHQTPERSSPGAPAWLAARGLTFDDVNAGVGISLTGQPASVRPAPEGWLERLHDLTERGLRAEQPGER
;
A
#
# COMPACT_ATOMS: atom_id res chain seq x y z
N MET A 1 19.86 -1.94 -7.38
CA MET A 1 19.08 -2.04 -6.13
C MET A 1 19.23 -0.74 -5.39
N THR A 2 18.14 0.01 -5.24
CA THR A 2 18.11 1.10 -4.26
C THR A 2 17.69 0.45 -2.95
N PRO A 3 18.62 0.14 -2.03
CA PRO A 3 18.19 -0.25 -0.69
C PRO A 3 17.34 0.89 -0.12
N PRO A 4 16.34 0.59 0.71
CA PRO A 4 15.59 1.63 1.41
C PRO A 4 16.55 2.62 2.08
N SER A 5 16.26 3.89 2.00
CA SER A 5 16.98 4.93 2.74
C SER A 5 16.74 4.78 4.25
N GLU A 6 17.54 5.47 5.06
CA GLU A 6 17.29 5.55 6.50
C GLU A 6 15.92 6.19 6.78
N ASN A 7 15.61 7.27 6.07
CA ASN A 7 14.32 7.97 6.11
C ASN A 7 13.14 7.04 5.77
N PHE A 8 13.27 6.21 4.72
CA PHE A 8 12.24 5.24 4.38
C PHE A 8 12.06 4.20 5.49
N ARG A 9 13.16 3.65 6.01
CA ARG A 9 13.07 2.66 7.11
C ARG A 9 12.42 3.25 8.35
N GLU A 10 12.66 4.52 8.64
CA GLU A 10 12.06 5.21 9.78
C GLU A 10 10.55 5.34 9.64
N TYR A 11 10.05 6.03 8.60
CA TYR A 11 8.60 6.24 8.42
C TYR A 11 7.84 4.96 8.09
N PHE A 12 8.44 4.08 7.29
CA PHE A 12 7.80 2.81 6.93
C PHE A 12 7.84 1.83 8.11
N GLY A 13 8.99 1.68 8.76
CA GLY A 13 9.18 0.71 9.85
C GLY A 13 8.52 1.10 11.17
N SER A 14 8.20 2.37 11.40
CA SER A 14 7.54 2.83 12.62
C SER A 14 6.01 2.77 12.57
N GLY A 15 5.41 2.57 11.38
CA GLY A 15 3.95 2.57 11.23
C GLY A 15 3.43 1.97 9.93
N LEU A 16 3.72 2.59 8.79
CA LEU A 16 3.09 2.23 7.50
C LEU A 16 3.42 0.82 6.97
N GLY A 17 4.51 0.23 7.45
CA GLY A 17 4.92 -1.14 7.15
C GLY A 17 4.46 -2.18 8.18
N LEU A 18 3.69 -1.79 9.20
CA LEU A 18 3.32 -2.63 10.35
C LEU A 18 1.87 -3.15 10.31
N ALA A 19 1.20 -3.07 9.16
CA ALA A 19 -0.21 -3.43 9.01
C ALA A 19 -0.55 -4.85 9.48
N ASP A 20 0.39 -5.79 9.38
CA ASP A 20 0.18 -7.18 9.75
C ASP A 20 0.62 -7.49 11.20
N GLU A 21 1.60 -6.74 11.73
CA GLU A 21 2.21 -6.97 13.03
C GLU A 21 1.56 -6.12 14.15
N LEU A 22 1.27 -4.85 13.86
CA LEU A 22 0.69 -3.87 14.77
C LEU A 22 -0.36 -3.01 14.04
N PRO A 23 -1.56 -3.56 13.77
CA PRO A 23 -2.63 -2.88 13.04
C PRO A 23 -3.00 -1.51 13.60
N GLU A 24 -2.97 -1.34 14.92
CA GLU A 24 -3.24 -0.07 15.59
C GLU A 24 -2.22 1.02 15.23
N SER A 25 -0.92 0.69 15.22
CA SER A 25 0.15 1.61 14.82
C SER A 25 0.08 1.94 13.34
N TYR A 26 -0.35 1.00 12.51
CA TYR A 26 -0.61 1.27 11.09
C TYR A 26 -1.76 2.25 10.89
N VAL A 27 -2.87 2.08 11.62
CA VAL A 27 -4.02 3.00 11.55
C VAL A 27 -3.62 4.39 12.02
N GLU A 28 -2.94 4.51 13.16
CA GLU A 28 -2.40 5.78 13.68
C GLU A 28 -1.51 6.47 12.64
N ALA A 29 -0.52 5.76 12.08
CA ALA A 29 0.37 6.30 11.06
C ALA A 29 -0.37 6.78 9.79
N CYS A 30 -1.45 6.09 9.37
CA CYS A 30 -2.27 6.53 8.26
C CYS A 30 -3.06 7.81 8.57
N GLU A 31 -3.55 7.96 9.81
CA GLU A 31 -4.28 9.15 10.26
C GLU A 31 -3.38 10.37 10.45
N GLU A 32 -2.10 10.17 10.77
CA GLU A 32 -1.10 11.22 10.93
C GLU A 32 -0.57 11.78 9.60
N VAL A 33 -0.66 11.02 8.49
CA VAL A 33 -0.14 11.43 7.16
C VAL A 33 -0.51 12.87 6.75
N PRO A 34 -1.77 13.34 6.89
CA PRO A 34 -2.12 14.71 6.51
C PRO A 34 -1.38 15.78 7.33
N GLU A 35 -1.18 15.54 8.63
CA GLU A 35 -0.43 16.43 9.51
C GLU A 35 1.06 16.40 9.15
N LEU A 36 1.64 15.22 8.99
CA LEU A 36 3.03 15.06 8.55
C LEU A 36 3.31 15.76 7.22
N LEU A 37 2.39 15.69 6.25
CA LEU A 37 2.53 16.40 4.97
C LEU A 37 2.36 17.93 5.09
N ALA A 38 1.56 18.40 6.05
CA ALA A 38 1.36 19.82 6.31
C ALA A 38 2.58 20.43 7.00
N ASP A 39 3.20 19.68 7.91
CA ASP A 39 4.33 20.12 8.74
C ASP A 39 5.70 19.71 8.14
N ASP A 40 5.72 19.17 6.91
CA ASP A 40 6.92 18.76 6.17
C ASP A 40 7.71 19.96 5.62
N GLU A 41 8.27 20.79 6.51
CA GLU A 41 9.08 21.96 6.12
C GLU A 41 10.44 21.55 5.51
N ASP A 42 11.03 20.46 5.99
CA ASP A 42 12.33 19.97 5.54
C ASP A 42 12.26 19.02 4.33
N GLY A 43 11.06 18.61 3.94
CA GLY A 43 10.82 17.73 2.79
C GLY A 43 11.08 16.25 3.06
N SER A 44 11.38 15.87 4.31
CA SER A 44 11.68 14.48 4.71
C SER A 44 10.51 13.54 4.43
N TYR A 45 9.28 13.96 4.71
CA TYR A 45 8.11 13.12 4.52
C TYR A 45 7.71 13.00 3.04
N ARG A 46 7.84 14.09 2.27
CA ARG A 46 7.68 14.02 0.80
C ARG A 46 8.76 13.15 0.15
N ALA A 47 10.01 13.18 0.64
CA ALA A 47 11.06 12.29 0.17
C ALA A 47 10.74 10.81 0.45
N PHE A 48 10.20 10.50 1.63
CA PHE A 48 9.69 9.15 1.93
C PHE A 48 8.57 8.73 0.97
N ARG A 49 7.57 9.59 0.74
CA ARG A 49 6.49 9.34 -0.21
C ARG A 49 7.03 9.06 -1.62
N ASP A 50 7.97 9.86 -2.10
CA ASP A 50 8.56 9.69 -3.43
C ASP A 50 9.36 8.38 -3.53
N GLU A 51 10.05 7.97 -2.46
CA GLU A 51 10.75 6.70 -2.39
C GLU A 51 9.78 5.50 -2.37
N LEU A 52 8.64 5.60 -1.67
CA LEU A 52 7.59 4.58 -1.74
C LEU A 52 7.05 4.42 -3.18
N ALA A 53 6.79 5.54 -3.87
CA ALA A 53 6.38 5.50 -5.27
C ALA A 53 7.45 4.84 -6.16
N GLN A 54 8.73 5.13 -5.92
CA GLN A 54 9.84 4.50 -6.62
C GLN A 54 9.86 2.98 -6.39
N HIS A 55 9.69 2.53 -5.14
CA HIS A 55 9.67 1.11 -4.82
C HIS A 55 8.55 0.36 -5.53
N ILE A 56 7.36 0.95 -5.64
CA ILE A 56 6.23 0.39 -6.38
C ILE A 56 6.51 0.38 -7.89
N ARG A 57 7.02 1.49 -8.45
CA ARG A 57 7.32 1.60 -9.89
C ARG A 57 8.36 0.59 -10.36
N ASP A 58 9.40 0.40 -9.56
CA ASP A 58 10.59 -0.38 -9.92
C ASP A 58 10.53 -1.80 -9.34
N SER A 59 9.44 -2.19 -8.65
CA SER A 59 9.26 -3.47 -7.93
C SER A 59 10.53 -3.86 -7.16
N SER A 60 11.03 -2.90 -6.38
CA SER A 60 12.39 -2.95 -5.81
C SER A 60 12.42 -3.13 -4.30
N TYR A 61 11.29 -3.00 -3.62
CA TYR A 61 11.18 -3.37 -2.22
C TYR A 61 11.12 -4.90 -2.12
N PRO A 62 12.02 -5.53 -1.33
CA PRO A 62 12.10 -6.99 -1.26
C PRO A 62 10.83 -7.58 -0.65
N PRO A 63 10.53 -8.86 -0.93
CA PRO A 63 9.37 -9.52 -0.34
C PRO A 63 9.32 -9.42 1.19
N HIS A 64 8.17 -8.97 1.71
CA HIS A 64 7.96 -8.77 3.16
C HIS A 64 8.09 -10.09 3.93
N ARG A 65 7.54 -11.18 3.36
CA ARG A 65 7.65 -12.54 3.90
C ARG A 65 8.35 -13.45 2.90
N THR A 66 9.05 -14.46 3.41
CA THR A 66 9.76 -15.46 2.58
C THR A 66 8.84 -16.20 1.59
N ALA A 67 7.54 -16.29 1.88
CA ALA A 67 6.57 -16.94 1.02
C ALA A 67 5.90 -16.00 0.01
N ASP A 68 6.08 -14.69 0.14
CA ASP A 68 5.46 -13.71 -0.73
C ASP A 68 6.22 -13.63 -2.05
N SER A 69 5.48 -13.59 -3.15
CA SER A 69 6.06 -13.17 -4.43
C SER A 69 6.29 -11.66 -4.42
N GLN A 70 7.17 -11.18 -5.29
CA GLN A 70 7.34 -9.75 -5.50
C GLN A 70 6.01 -9.07 -5.85
N TRP A 71 5.11 -9.74 -6.58
CA TRP A 71 3.80 -9.18 -6.92
C TRP A 71 2.91 -8.98 -5.69
N ILE A 72 2.90 -9.94 -4.75
CA ILE A 72 2.14 -9.80 -3.50
C ILE A 72 2.65 -8.57 -2.72
N THR A 73 3.96 -8.37 -2.71
CA THR A 73 4.60 -7.22 -2.06
C THR A 73 4.25 -5.91 -2.75
N ASP A 74 4.30 -5.86 -4.09
CA ASP A 74 3.90 -4.67 -4.85
C ASP A 74 2.42 -4.31 -4.59
N GLU A 75 1.53 -5.30 -4.54
CA GLU A 75 0.11 -5.08 -4.22
C GLU A 75 -0.10 -4.61 -2.78
N TRP A 76 0.70 -5.10 -1.83
CA TRP A 76 0.69 -4.60 -0.46
C TRP A 76 1.13 -3.13 -0.39
N LEU A 77 2.23 -2.76 -1.04
CA LEU A 77 2.69 -1.36 -1.10
C LEU A 77 1.65 -0.44 -1.75
N ARG A 78 0.89 -0.92 -2.74
CA ARG A 78 -0.25 -0.16 -3.31
C ARG A 78 -1.37 0.05 -2.29
N ASN A 79 -1.62 -0.90 -1.40
CA ASN A 79 -2.57 -0.70 -0.30
C ASN A 79 -2.06 0.37 0.68
N VAL A 80 -0.78 0.29 1.06
CA VAL A 80 -0.16 1.29 1.94
C VAL A 80 -0.22 2.68 1.30
N TRP A 81 0.12 2.79 0.02
CA TRP A 81 0.00 4.04 -0.73
C TRP A 81 -1.42 4.60 -0.69
N TYR A 82 -2.41 3.75 -0.98
CA TYR A 82 -3.81 4.17 -0.96
C TYR A 82 -4.25 4.63 0.43
N ASP A 83 -3.85 3.93 1.48
CA ASP A 83 -4.22 4.23 2.86
C ASP A 83 -3.55 5.50 3.39
N ALA A 84 -2.30 5.75 3.01
CA ALA A 84 -1.59 6.97 3.38
C ALA A 84 -1.99 8.17 2.50
N PHE A 85 -1.88 8.04 1.18
CA PHE A 85 -1.87 9.17 0.25
C PHE A 85 -3.14 9.31 -0.59
N GLY A 86 -4.00 8.30 -0.60
CA GLY A 86 -5.32 8.35 -1.22
C GLY A 86 -5.40 7.65 -2.59
N PRO A 87 -6.48 7.92 -3.35
CA PRO A 87 -6.89 7.10 -4.50
C PRO A 87 -6.06 7.31 -5.77
N GLU A 88 -5.28 8.38 -5.84
CA GLU A 88 -4.42 8.63 -7.00
C GLU A 88 -3.24 7.66 -7.00
N PRO A 89 -2.93 7.00 -8.12
CA PRO A 89 -1.89 5.99 -8.16
C PRO A 89 -0.50 6.58 -7.89
N PRO A 90 0.45 5.79 -7.36
CA PRO A 90 1.84 6.19 -7.24
C PRO A 90 2.38 6.64 -8.61
N PRO A 91 3.13 7.76 -8.67
CA PRO A 91 3.70 8.26 -9.92
C PRO A 91 4.53 7.18 -10.65
N GLY A 92 4.09 6.84 -11.86
CA GLY A 92 4.77 5.87 -12.71
C GLY A 92 4.48 4.40 -12.39
N ASP A 93 3.53 4.09 -11.50
CA ASP A 93 3.10 2.71 -11.25
C ASP A 93 2.71 2.02 -12.58
N PRO A 94 3.40 0.93 -12.96
CA PRO A 94 3.12 0.23 -14.22
C PRO A 94 1.77 -0.51 -14.20
N PHE A 95 1.24 -0.82 -13.02
CA PHE A 95 0.04 -1.63 -12.85
C PHE A 95 -0.91 -1.04 -11.80
N PRO A 96 -1.41 0.20 -12.00
CA PRO A 96 -2.24 0.87 -11.03
C PRO A 96 -3.53 0.08 -10.76
N VAL A 97 -4.06 0.22 -9.54
CA VAL A 97 -5.39 -0.29 -9.19
C VAL A 97 -6.43 0.70 -9.71
N PRO A 98 -7.47 0.26 -10.45
CA PRO A 98 -8.58 1.12 -10.85
C PRO A 98 -9.23 1.79 -9.64
N ARG A 99 -9.56 3.08 -9.76
CA ARG A 99 -10.07 3.87 -8.64
C ARG A 99 -11.35 3.27 -8.06
N GLU A 100 -12.22 2.76 -8.92
CA GLU A 100 -13.49 2.14 -8.59
C GLU A 100 -13.38 0.78 -7.87
N ASP A 101 -12.20 0.17 -7.84
CA ASP A 101 -12.02 -1.10 -7.14
C ASP A 101 -11.82 -0.89 -5.62
N TRP A 102 -11.29 0.26 -5.20
CA TRP A 102 -11.05 0.58 -3.80
C TRP A 102 -12.34 0.67 -3.00
N GLY A 103 -12.41 0.00 -1.84
CA GLY A 103 -13.58 -0.01 -0.97
C GLY A 103 -14.70 -0.93 -1.44
N HIS A 104 -14.71 -1.34 -2.72
CA HIS A 104 -15.76 -2.16 -3.30
C HIS A 104 -15.30 -3.60 -3.57
N ARG A 105 -14.30 -3.75 -4.46
CA ARG A 105 -13.70 -5.06 -4.80
C ARG A 105 -12.44 -5.33 -3.97
N ARG A 106 -11.73 -4.27 -3.60
CA ARG A 106 -10.47 -4.32 -2.88
C ARG A 106 -10.60 -3.62 -1.54
N ARG A 107 -10.27 -4.35 -0.48
CA ARG A 107 -10.13 -3.81 0.87
C ARG A 107 -8.65 -3.68 1.24
N THR A 108 -8.31 -2.57 1.86
CA THR A 108 -6.98 -2.30 2.40
C THR A 108 -6.91 -2.58 3.90
N PRO A 109 -5.71 -2.69 4.50
CA PRO A 109 -5.59 -2.86 5.95
C PRO A 109 -6.30 -1.77 6.75
N PHE A 110 -6.25 -0.50 6.32
CA PHE A 110 -6.98 0.57 7.01
C PHE A 110 -8.50 0.29 7.00
N MET A 111 -9.07 -0.13 5.87
CA MET A 111 -10.48 -0.52 5.80
C MET A 111 -10.85 -1.71 6.69
N LEU A 112 -9.90 -2.60 6.97
CA LEU A 112 -10.14 -3.77 7.81
C LEU A 112 -10.05 -3.45 9.30
N TYR A 113 -9.14 -2.56 9.69
CA TYR A 113 -8.79 -2.32 11.09
C TYR A 113 -9.32 -1.00 11.66
N ALA A 114 -9.52 0.01 10.81
CA ALA A 114 -9.98 1.33 11.21
C ALA A 114 -11.50 1.52 11.02
N ILE A 115 -12.09 0.84 10.04
CA ILE A 115 -13.47 1.07 9.61
C ILE A 115 -14.37 -0.08 10.09
N HIS A 116 -15.32 0.26 10.95
CA HIS A 116 -16.31 -0.67 11.49
C HIS A 116 -17.73 -0.32 11.03
N GLN A 117 -18.73 -1.07 11.52
CA GLN A 117 -20.14 -0.91 11.12
C GLN A 117 -20.71 0.48 11.40
N THR A 118 -20.18 1.18 12.41
CA THR A 118 -20.63 2.52 12.77
C THR A 118 -19.44 3.44 13.06
N PRO A 119 -19.58 4.76 12.89
CA PRO A 119 -18.52 5.73 13.18
C PRO A 119 -17.99 5.63 14.61
N GLU A 120 -18.86 5.40 15.60
CA GLU A 120 -18.49 5.36 17.02
C GLU A 120 -17.62 4.15 17.38
N ARG A 121 -17.61 3.13 16.52
CA ARG A 121 -16.78 1.94 16.66
C ARG A 121 -15.51 2.02 15.84
N SER A 122 -15.42 2.98 14.92
CA SER A 122 -14.31 3.17 13.99
C SER A 122 -13.22 4.02 14.63
N SER A 123 -12.03 4.03 14.04
CA SER A 123 -10.96 4.91 14.47
C SER A 123 -11.40 6.39 14.36
N PRO A 124 -10.83 7.30 15.19
CA PRO A 124 -11.23 8.70 15.19
C PRO A 124 -11.10 9.39 13.83
N GLY A 125 -10.07 9.06 13.04
CA GLY A 125 -9.83 9.61 11.71
C GLY A 125 -10.61 8.91 10.58
N ALA A 126 -11.26 7.77 10.82
CA ALA A 126 -11.97 7.02 9.78
C ALA A 126 -12.99 7.86 8.97
N PRO A 127 -13.83 8.73 9.57
CA PRO A 127 -14.75 9.57 8.80
C PRO A 127 -14.05 10.52 7.83
N ALA A 128 -12.98 11.17 8.26
CA ALA A 128 -12.20 12.08 7.42
C ALA A 128 -11.45 11.32 6.32
N TRP A 129 -10.89 10.17 6.67
CA TRP A 129 -10.19 9.28 5.75
C TRP A 129 -11.10 8.76 4.62
N LEU A 130 -12.34 8.36 4.96
CA LEU A 130 -13.37 7.92 4.01
C LEU A 130 -13.78 9.07 3.08
N ALA A 131 -14.06 10.24 3.65
CA ALA A 131 -14.46 11.43 2.90
C ALA A 131 -13.40 11.84 1.87
N ALA A 132 -12.11 11.83 2.26
CA ALA A 132 -10.99 12.14 1.36
C ALA A 132 -10.89 11.17 0.16
N ARG A 133 -11.44 9.96 0.30
CA ARG A 133 -11.43 8.92 -0.74
C ARG A 133 -12.75 8.81 -1.50
N GLY A 134 -13.76 9.59 -1.13
CA GLY A 134 -15.09 9.52 -1.72
C GLY A 134 -15.81 8.20 -1.41
N LEU A 135 -15.51 7.60 -0.26
CA LEU A 135 -16.12 6.36 0.23
C LEU A 135 -17.05 6.64 1.39
N THR A 136 -17.98 5.72 1.62
CA THR A 136 -18.84 5.67 2.80
C THR A 136 -18.53 4.43 3.65
N PHE A 137 -19.02 4.43 4.90
CA PHE A 137 -19.01 3.22 5.73
C PHE A 137 -19.75 2.06 5.04
N ASP A 138 -20.85 2.34 4.34
CA ASP A 138 -21.62 1.31 3.64
C ASP A 138 -20.84 0.70 2.47
N ASP A 139 -20.09 1.50 1.71
CA ASP A 139 -19.25 0.99 0.61
C ASP A 139 -18.27 -0.05 1.14
N VAL A 140 -17.54 0.30 2.20
CA VAL A 140 -16.54 -0.57 2.81
C VAL A 140 -17.18 -1.78 3.48
N ASN A 141 -18.30 -1.62 4.19
CA ASN A 141 -18.99 -2.72 4.87
C ASN A 141 -19.71 -3.67 3.91
N ALA A 142 -20.17 -3.18 2.74
CA ALA A 142 -20.78 -3.99 1.69
C ALA A 142 -19.73 -4.78 0.87
N GLY A 143 -18.48 -4.32 0.82
CA GLY A 143 -17.41 -5.01 0.10
C GLY A 143 -17.26 -6.46 0.57
N VAL A 144 -17.53 -7.44 -0.28
CA VAL A 144 -17.48 -8.86 0.12
C VAL A 144 -16.02 -9.33 0.09
N GLY A 145 -15.42 -9.50 1.28
CA GLY A 145 -14.08 -10.10 1.44
C GLY A 145 -14.07 -11.62 1.24
N ILE A 146 -14.55 -12.12 0.10
CA ILE A 146 -14.49 -13.55 -0.22
C ILE A 146 -13.72 -13.75 -1.51
N SER A 147 -12.43 -14.04 -1.38
CA SER A 147 -11.74 -14.82 -2.40
C SER A 147 -12.16 -16.28 -2.24
N LEU A 148 -12.72 -16.88 -3.29
CA LEU A 148 -13.05 -18.30 -3.33
C LEU A 148 -11.80 -19.22 -3.28
N THR A 149 -10.58 -18.65 -3.21
CA THR A 149 -9.30 -19.38 -3.24
C THR A 149 -8.52 -19.33 -1.93
N GLY A 150 -9.04 -18.73 -0.86
CA GLY A 150 -8.34 -18.65 0.43
C GLY A 150 -7.13 -17.69 0.44
N GLN A 151 -6.92 -16.94 -0.64
CA GLN A 151 -6.03 -15.77 -0.69
C GLN A 151 -6.77 -14.56 -0.10
N PRO A 152 -6.10 -13.61 0.57
CA PRO A 152 -6.76 -12.36 0.95
C PRO A 152 -7.36 -11.72 -0.32
N ALA A 153 -8.65 -11.36 -0.27
CA ALA A 153 -9.42 -10.85 -1.41
C ALA A 153 -8.88 -9.55 -2.03
N SER A 154 -7.75 -9.05 -1.55
CA SER A 154 -7.11 -7.78 -1.89
C SER A 154 -5.95 -7.91 -2.89
N VAL A 155 -5.49 -9.11 -3.24
CA VAL A 155 -4.35 -9.30 -4.16
C VAL A 155 -4.84 -9.79 -5.53
N ARG A 156 -4.62 -8.97 -6.56
CA ARG A 156 -4.93 -9.35 -7.95
C ARG A 156 -3.95 -10.43 -8.42
N PRO A 157 -4.26 -11.25 -9.44
CA PRO A 157 -3.22 -12.02 -10.13
C PRO A 157 -2.20 -11.07 -10.79
N ALA A 158 -0.95 -11.52 -10.89
CA ALA A 158 0.06 -10.77 -11.62
C ALA A 158 -0.39 -10.58 -13.08
N PRO A 159 -0.33 -9.35 -13.63
CA PRO A 159 -0.76 -9.09 -14.99
C PRO A 159 0.23 -9.67 -16.00
N GLU A 160 -0.24 -9.86 -17.24
CA GLU A 160 0.61 -10.23 -18.37
C GLU A 160 1.75 -9.22 -18.55
N GLY A 161 2.97 -9.71 -18.86
CA GLY A 161 4.14 -8.85 -19.04
C GLY A 161 4.83 -8.41 -17.74
N TRP A 162 4.24 -8.70 -16.56
CA TRP A 162 4.83 -8.32 -15.27
C TRP A 162 6.20 -8.99 -15.04
N LEU A 163 6.29 -10.31 -15.24
CA LEU A 163 7.53 -11.05 -15.00
C LEU A 163 8.61 -10.65 -16.02
N GLU A 164 8.25 -10.47 -17.29
CA GLU A 164 9.13 -9.99 -18.34
C GLU A 164 9.69 -8.60 -18.01
N ARG A 165 8.84 -7.71 -17.48
CA ARG A 165 9.26 -6.40 -16.99
C ARG A 165 10.26 -6.53 -15.84
N LEU A 166 10.01 -7.44 -14.90
CA LEU A 166 10.93 -7.68 -13.79
C LEU A 166 12.29 -8.16 -14.27
N HIS A 167 12.35 -8.98 -15.31
CA HIS A 167 13.60 -9.37 -15.95
C HIS A 167 14.31 -8.19 -16.63
N ASP A 168 13.61 -7.37 -17.42
CA ASP A 168 14.20 -6.15 -18.05
C ASP A 168 14.83 -5.22 -17.00
N LEU A 169 14.13 -4.99 -15.89
CA LEU A 169 14.63 -4.15 -14.80
C LEU A 169 15.90 -4.73 -14.15
N THR A 170 15.98 -6.05 -14.01
CA THR A 170 17.15 -6.74 -13.49
C THR A 170 18.32 -6.69 -14.48
N GLU A 171 18.08 -6.96 -15.76
CA GLU A 171 19.09 -6.89 -16.83
C GLU A 171 19.70 -5.49 -16.95
N ARG A 172 18.89 -4.45 -16.75
CA ARG A 172 19.32 -3.04 -16.74
C ARG A 172 19.98 -2.61 -15.43
N GLY A 173 20.11 -3.50 -14.45
CA GLY A 173 20.73 -3.22 -13.14
C GLY A 173 19.91 -2.31 -12.23
N LEU A 174 18.64 -2.08 -12.55
CA LEU A 174 17.77 -1.17 -11.79
C LEU A 174 17.26 -1.84 -10.50
N ARG A 175 17.04 -3.16 -10.53
CA ARG A 175 16.66 -3.95 -9.36
C ARG A 175 17.51 -5.22 -9.22
N ALA A 176 17.43 -5.86 -8.06
CA ALA A 176 17.94 -7.20 -7.86
C ALA A 176 16.82 -8.22 -8.11
N GLU A 177 17.17 -9.37 -8.66
CA GLU A 177 16.27 -10.52 -8.76
C GLU A 177 15.91 -11.03 -7.37
N GLN A 178 14.64 -11.37 -7.17
CA GLN A 178 14.07 -11.86 -5.92
C GLN A 178 13.75 -13.36 -6.02
N PRO A 179 13.62 -14.07 -4.87
CA PRO A 179 13.24 -15.47 -4.88
C PRO A 179 11.91 -15.71 -5.62
N GLY A 180 11.88 -16.73 -6.47
CA GLY A 180 10.66 -17.14 -7.19
C GLY A 180 10.42 -16.46 -8.54
N GLU A 181 11.38 -15.65 -9.02
CA GLU A 181 11.30 -14.97 -10.32
C GLU A 181 11.99 -15.75 -11.47
N ARG A 182 12.25 -17.06 -11.30
CA ARG A 182 12.88 -17.94 -12.30
C ARG A 182 12.04 -19.17 -12.62
#